data_AF-A0A369RW05-F1
#
_entry.id   AF-A0A369RW05-F1
#
_cell.length_a   1.000
_cell.length_b   1.000
_cell.length_c   1.000
_cell.angle_alpha   90.00
_cell.angle_beta   90.00
_cell.angle_gamma   90.00
#
_symmetry.space_group_name_H-M   'P 1'
#
loop_
_entity.id
_entity.type
_entity.pdbx_description
1 polymer ?
#
loop_
_entity_poly.entity_id
_entity_poly.type
_entity_poly.pdbx_seq_one_letter_code
_entity_poly.pdbx_strand_id
1 'polypeptide(L)'
;MENLPEIQVLNQSGSGTESKITVTLYQLVNWCKINIALATIIIITGIFSVNLPNSFGLYTSAITKLAHCFWVGGLTVVFSLYGILAYRNKEFSELKASIHVAIASINIMAIIGGFVVLAFNLETVINLPHKPNKDGTESTVIDVVTVQVISVLVSAIVMIIYTLFLYGNVKSVRMHHYVPRNLLSRPEHDFSHTMVRKKTYSVPLDGLSS
;
A
#
# COMPACT_ATOMS: atom_id res chain seq x y z
N MET A 1 -45.78 -33.00 -11.91
CA MET A 1 -45.19 -31.69 -12.22
C MET A 1 -44.13 -31.41 -11.16
N GLU A 2 -42.88 -31.73 -11.49
CA GLU A 2 -41.70 -31.47 -10.66
C GLU A 2 -41.39 -29.97 -10.68
N ASN A 3 -41.49 -29.31 -9.53
CA ASN A 3 -41.01 -27.95 -9.32
C ASN A 3 -39.62 -28.02 -8.70
N LEU A 4 -38.56 -27.88 -9.50
CA LEU A 4 -37.23 -27.53 -9.00
C LEU A 4 -36.37 -26.88 -10.10
N PRO A 5 -36.23 -25.54 -10.07
CA PRO A 5 -34.96 -24.95 -10.49
C PRO A 5 -34.46 -23.78 -9.62
N GLU A 6 -35.11 -23.42 -8.52
CA GLU A 6 -34.78 -22.17 -7.80
C GLU A 6 -33.52 -22.25 -6.92
N ILE A 7 -33.11 -23.46 -6.49
CA ILE A 7 -31.96 -23.66 -5.59
C ILE A 7 -30.61 -23.57 -6.32
N GLN A 8 -30.56 -23.87 -7.62
CA GLN A 8 -29.29 -23.87 -8.37
C GLN A 8 -28.81 -22.45 -8.77
N VAL A 9 -29.73 -21.49 -8.94
CA VAL A 9 -29.39 -20.11 -9.32
C VAL A 9 -28.73 -19.35 -8.15
N LEU A 10 -29.17 -19.60 -6.92
CA LEU A 10 -28.56 -19.01 -5.71
C LEU A 10 -27.12 -19.52 -5.49
N ASN A 11 -26.85 -20.79 -5.79
CA ASN A 11 -25.53 -21.41 -5.55
C ASN A 11 -24.47 -20.96 -6.57
N GLN A 12 -24.86 -20.63 -7.82
CA GLN A 12 -23.95 -20.06 -8.81
C GLN A 12 -23.65 -18.56 -8.58
N SER A 13 -24.59 -17.79 -8.04
CA SER A 13 -24.36 -16.37 -7.73
C SER A 13 -23.36 -16.17 -6.57
N GLY A 14 -23.32 -17.13 -5.63
CA GLY A 14 -22.39 -17.12 -4.50
C GLY A 14 -20.95 -17.41 -4.90
N SER A 15 -20.71 -18.44 -5.73
CA SER A 15 -19.34 -18.87 -6.06
C SER A 15 -18.57 -17.84 -6.92
N GLY A 16 -19.27 -17.12 -7.80
CA GLY A 16 -18.67 -16.05 -8.61
C GLY A 16 -18.29 -14.81 -7.79
N THR A 17 -19.01 -14.53 -6.71
CA THR A 17 -18.79 -13.36 -5.85
C THR A 17 -17.66 -13.61 -4.85
N GLU A 18 -17.61 -14.79 -4.24
CA GLU A 18 -16.52 -15.20 -3.33
C GLU A 18 -15.16 -15.28 -4.06
N SER A 19 -15.16 -15.77 -5.31
CA SER A 19 -13.97 -15.79 -6.18
C SER A 19 -13.44 -14.37 -6.45
N LYS A 20 -14.31 -13.42 -6.81
CA LYS A 20 -13.94 -12.02 -7.07
C LYS A 20 -13.35 -11.33 -5.83
N ILE A 21 -13.92 -11.56 -4.64
CA ILE A 21 -13.43 -10.97 -3.39
C ILE A 21 -12.05 -11.51 -3.04
N THR A 22 -11.83 -12.82 -3.17
CA THR A 22 -10.54 -13.44 -2.92
C THR A 22 -9.44 -12.90 -3.83
N VAL A 23 -9.72 -12.73 -5.12
CA VAL A 23 -8.79 -12.11 -6.08
C VAL A 23 -8.50 -10.66 -5.70
N THR A 24 -9.51 -9.90 -5.29
CA THR A 24 -9.35 -8.49 -4.92
C THR A 24 -8.52 -8.33 -3.64
N LEU A 25 -8.73 -9.18 -2.63
CA LEU A 25 -7.94 -9.20 -1.39
C LEU A 25 -6.48 -9.57 -1.68
N TYR A 26 -6.25 -10.55 -2.55
CA TYR A 26 -4.91 -10.93 -2.97
C TYR A 26 -4.18 -9.78 -3.67
N GLN A 27 -4.86 -9.08 -4.59
CA GLN A 27 -4.30 -7.89 -5.22
C GLN A 27 -3.99 -6.79 -4.19
N LEU A 28 -4.89 -6.54 -3.23
CA LEU A 28 -4.68 -5.54 -2.18
C LEU A 28 -3.43 -5.86 -1.34
N VAL A 29 -3.27 -7.11 -0.89
CA VAL A 29 -2.11 -7.55 -0.12
C VAL A 29 -0.82 -7.36 -0.91
N ASN A 30 -0.81 -7.69 -2.21
CA ASN A 30 0.35 -7.46 -3.07
C ASN A 30 0.66 -5.97 -3.25
N TRP A 31 -0.36 -5.12 -3.39
CA TRP A 31 -0.19 -3.67 -3.40
C TRP A 31 0.40 -3.14 -2.09
N CYS A 32 -0.06 -3.64 -0.94
CA CYS A 32 0.51 -3.28 0.36
C CYS A 32 2.00 -3.67 0.46
N LYS A 33 2.40 -4.84 -0.05
CA LYS A 33 3.82 -5.24 -0.08
C LYS A 33 4.69 -4.28 -0.92
N ILE A 34 4.19 -3.88 -2.10
CA ILE A 34 4.88 -2.91 -2.97
C ILE A 34 5.01 -1.56 -2.26
N ASN A 35 3.94 -1.08 -1.61
CA ASN A 35 3.96 0.16 -0.85
C ASN A 35 4.98 0.13 0.29
N ILE A 36 5.11 -0.98 1.03
CA ILE A 36 6.14 -1.12 2.07
C ILE A 36 7.55 -1.01 1.46
N ALA A 37 7.80 -1.69 0.35
CA ALA A 37 9.11 -1.64 -0.31
C ALA A 37 9.47 -0.21 -0.73
N LEU A 38 8.55 0.47 -1.43
CA LEU A 38 8.74 1.86 -1.88
C LEU A 38 8.88 2.85 -0.71
N ALA A 39 8.06 2.70 0.34
CA ALA A 39 8.15 3.55 1.52
C ALA A 39 9.47 3.37 2.27
N THR A 40 9.94 2.12 2.36
CA THR A 40 11.25 1.80 2.96
C THR A 40 12.38 2.45 2.17
N ILE A 41 12.35 2.40 0.83
CA ILE A 41 13.33 3.07 -0.03
C ILE A 41 13.34 4.58 0.24
N ILE A 42 12.18 5.23 0.31
CA ILE A 42 12.09 6.67 0.61
C ILE A 42 12.66 7.00 1.99
N ILE A 43 12.30 6.22 3.02
CA ILE A 43 12.79 6.44 4.38
C ILE A 43 14.30 6.28 4.43
N ILE A 44 14.85 5.21 3.87
CA ILE A 44 16.30 4.96 3.82
C ILE A 44 17.01 6.09 3.09
N THR A 45 16.48 6.54 1.94
CA THR A 45 17.05 7.66 1.19
C THR A 45 17.04 8.94 2.02
N GLY A 46 15.96 9.19 2.77
CA GLY A 46 15.87 10.29 3.73
C GLY A 46 16.92 10.20 4.84
N ILE A 47 17.17 9.02 5.39
CA ILE A 47 18.23 8.79 6.40
C ILE A 47 19.61 9.13 5.81
N PHE A 48 19.95 8.62 4.62
CA PHE A 48 21.21 8.95 3.97
C PHE A 48 21.36 10.45 3.68
N SER A 49 20.28 11.09 3.24
CA SER A 49 20.24 12.53 2.95
C SER A 49 20.55 13.38 4.19
N VAL A 50 20.01 13.01 5.35
CA VAL A 50 20.30 13.69 6.63
C VAL A 50 21.72 13.41 7.13
N ASN A 51 22.22 12.18 6.98
CA ASN A 51 23.54 11.80 7.49
C ASN A 51 24.71 12.29 6.62
N LEU A 52 24.49 12.52 5.32
CA LEU A 52 25.52 12.96 4.37
C LEU A 52 25.15 14.31 3.75
N PRO A 53 25.01 15.39 4.55
CA PRO A 53 24.44 16.65 4.08
C PRO A 53 25.21 17.26 2.92
N ASN A 54 26.55 17.24 2.97
CA ASN A 54 27.42 17.92 2.00
C ASN A 54 27.66 17.14 0.70
N SER A 55 27.36 15.83 0.67
CA SER A 55 27.67 14.98 -0.50
C SER A 55 26.41 14.43 -1.16
N PHE A 56 25.40 14.10 -0.37
CA PHE A 56 24.15 13.50 -0.86
C PHE A 56 22.93 14.35 -0.50
N GLY A 57 22.93 14.98 0.67
CA GLY A 57 21.85 15.83 1.16
C GLY A 57 21.59 17.06 0.30
N LEU A 58 22.63 17.70 -0.24
CA LEU A 58 22.48 18.83 -1.17
C LEU A 58 21.58 18.47 -2.37
N TYR A 59 21.81 17.31 -2.98
CA TYR A 59 21.09 16.83 -4.16
C TYR A 59 19.72 16.22 -3.84
N THR A 60 19.50 15.83 -2.58
CA THR A 60 18.29 15.11 -2.12
C THR A 60 17.51 15.88 -1.07
N SER A 61 17.79 17.17 -0.89
CA SER A 61 17.09 18.07 0.04
C SER A 61 15.57 18.09 -0.20
N ALA A 62 15.18 17.84 -1.45
CA ALA A 62 13.81 17.61 -1.88
C ALA A 62 13.08 16.47 -1.16
N ILE A 63 13.79 15.51 -0.59
CA ILE A 63 13.25 14.34 0.13
C ILE A 63 13.11 14.64 1.63
N THR A 64 14.03 15.41 2.19
CA THR A 64 14.16 15.61 3.64
C THR A 64 13.57 16.91 4.14
N LYS A 65 13.20 17.84 3.25
CA LYS A 65 12.52 19.10 3.64
C LYS A 65 11.28 18.79 4.49
N LEU A 66 11.19 19.40 5.66
CA LEU A 66 10.13 19.17 6.65
C LEU A 66 9.91 17.69 7.00
N ALA A 67 10.95 16.86 6.85
CA ALA A 67 10.91 15.43 7.18
C ALA A 67 9.79 14.64 6.47
N HIS A 68 9.25 15.12 5.34
CA HIS A 68 8.08 14.52 4.70
C HIS A 68 8.28 13.09 4.20
N CYS A 69 9.49 12.72 3.81
CA CYS A 69 9.84 11.32 3.57
C CYS A 69 9.53 10.39 4.77
N PHE A 70 9.75 10.86 6.00
CA PHE A 70 9.57 10.05 7.21
C PHE A 70 8.10 9.89 7.59
N TRP A 71 7.33 10.97 7.61
CA TRP A 71 5.93 10.89 8.02
C TRP A 71 5.01 10.36 6.91
N VAL A 72 5.25 10.68 5.63
CA VAL A 72 4.52 10.04 4.51
C VAL A 72 4.91 8.57 4.37
N GLY A 73 6.22 8.27 4.38
CA GLY A 73 6.72 6.91 4.29
C GLY A 73 6.27 6.06 5.48
N GLY A 74 6.41 6.57 6.70
CA GLY A 74 6.02 5.90 7.93
C GLY A 74 4.52 5.56 7.98
N LEU A 75 3.65 6.53 7.67
CA LEU A 75 2.21 6.28 7.61
C LEU A 75 1.85 5.29 6.51
N THR A 76 2.55 5.30 5.37
CA THR A 76 2.35 4.33 4.29
C THR A 76 2.77 2.91 4.70
N VAL A 77 3.84 2.77 5.50
CA VAL A 77 4.24 1.49 6.09
C VAL A 77 3.16 0.99 7.06
N VAL A 78 2.64 1.85 7.95
CA VAL A 78 1.58 1.49 8.90
C VAL A 78 0.31 1.04 8.18
N PHE A 79 -0.15 1.84 7.21
CA PHE A 79 -1.29 1.51 6.34
C PHE A 79 -1.12 0.13 5.70
N SER A 80 0.04 -0.10 5.08
CA SER A 80 0.29 -1.32 4.32
C SER A 80 0.48 -2.55 5.21
N LEU A 81 1.14 -2.40 6.35
CA LEU A 81 1.29 -3.48 7.34
C LEU A 81 -0.07 -3.89 7.89
N TYR A 82 -0.92 -2.93 8.26
CA TYR A 82 -2.26 -3.22 8.71
C TYR A 82 -3.06 -3.96 7.64
N GLY A 83 -3.02 -3.50 6.38
CA GLY A 83 -3.68 -4.20 5.26
C GLY A 83 -3.22 -5.65 5.08
N ILE A 84 -1.90 -5.91 5.19
CA ILE A 84 -1.39 -7.29 5.12
C ILE A 84 -1.91 -8.11 6.30
N LEU A 85 -1.83 -7.61 7.52
CA LEU A 85 -2.25 -8.34 8.72
C LEU A 85 -3.77 -8.59 8.74
N ALA A 86 -4.56 -7.60 8.34
CA ALA A 86 -6.01 -7.67 8.33
C ALA A 86 -6.54 -8.70 7.32
N TYR A 87 -5.87 -8.86 6.17
CA TYR A 87 -6.38 -9.67 5.05
C TYR A 87 -5.52 -10.89 4.69
N ARG A 88 -4.44 -11.18 5.45
CA ARG A 88 -3.57 -12.35 5.21
C ARG A 88 -4.35 -13.67 5.16
N ASN A 89 -5.32 -13.82 6.06
CA ASN A 89 -6.10 -15.05 6.18
C ASN A 89 -7.31 -15.09 5.24
N LYS A 90 -7.48 -14.07 4.37
CA LYS A 90 -8.64 -13.90 3.47
C LYS A 90 -9.98 -13.79 4.20
N GLU A 91 -9.95 -13.60 5.51
CA GLU A 91 -11.13 -13.35 6.33
C GLU A 91 -11.49 -11.86 6.23
N PHE A 92 -12.74 -11.60 5.87
CA PHE A 92 -13.25 -10.24 5.87
C PHE A 92 -14.03 -9.99 7.16
N SER A 93 -13.66 -8.92 7.88
CA SER A 93 -14.40 -8.42 9.03
C SER A 93 -14.65 -6.93 8.81
N GLU A 94 -15.90 -6.49 9.02
CA GLU A 94 -16.30 -5.10 8.85
C GLU A 94 -15.48 -4.16 9.74
N LEU A 95 -15.21 -4.57 10.98
CA LEU A 95 -14.37 -3.80 11.90
C LEU A 95 -12.94 -3.62 11.35
N LYS A 96 -12.31 -4.71 10.89
CA LYS A 96 -10.96 -4.65 10.30
C LYS A 96 -10.94 -3.75 9.06
N ALA A 97 -11.98 -3.85 8.23
CA ALA A 97 -12.09 -3.06 7.02
C ALA A 97 -12.31 -1.56 7.31
N SER A 98 -13.16 -1.24 8.28
CA SER A 98 -13.40 0.14 8.72
C SER A 98 -12.13 0.79 9.30
N ILE A 99 -11.39 0.07 10.15
CA ILE A 99 -10.10 0.54 10.68
C ILE A 99 -9.10 0.78 9.54
N HIS A 100 -9.02 -0.14 8.58
CA HIS A 100 -8.11 0.02 7.44
C HIS A 100 -8.44 1.26 6.59
N VAL A 101 -9.72 1.55 6.37
CA VAL A 101 -10.19 2.75 5.66
C VAL A 101 -9.87 4.02 6.46
N ALA A 102 -10.02 4.01 7.78
CA ALA A 102 -9.64 5.13 8.62
C ALA A 102 -8.14 5.44 8.50
N ILE A 103 -7.28 4.41 8.59
CA ILE A 103 -5.83 4.55 8.41
C ILE A 103 -5.51 5.05 6.99
N ALA A 104 -6.18 4.51 5.96
CA ALA A 104 -6.02 4.95 4.58
C ALA A 104 -6.34 6.45 4.42
N SER A 105 -7.39 6.93 5.08
CA SER A 105 -7.82 8.33 5.01
C SER A 105 -6.80 9.27 5.63
N ILE A 106 -6.24 8.90 6.79
CA ILE A 106 -5.14 9.65 7.44
C ILE A 106 -3.90 9.66 6.52
N ASN A 107 -3.56 8.51 5.94
CA ASN A 107 -2.41 8.40 5.05
C ASN A 107 -2.59 9.21 3.75
N ILE A 108 -3.80 9.28 3.19
CA ILE A 108 -4.12 10.14 2.04
C ILE A 108 -3.85 11.61 2.38
N MET A 109 -4.30 12.08 3.54
CA MET A 109 -4.03 13.46 3.98
C MET A 109 -2.54 13.74 4.12
N ALA A 110 -1.79 12.77 4.64
CA ALA A 110 -0.33 12.86 4.69
C ALA A 110 0.28 12.95 3.27
N ILE A 111 -0.11 12.06 2.35
CA ILE A 111 0.40 12.09 0.97
C ILE A 111 0.13 13.45 0.30
N ILE A 112 -1.07 14.03 0.50
CA ILE A 112 -1.40 15.37 0.01
C ILE A 112 -0.48 16.42 0.62
N GLY A 113 -0.27 16.41 1.94
CA GLY A 113 0.70 17.29 2.58
C GLY A 113 2.11 17.12 2.01
N GLY A 114 2.50 15.89 1.70
CA GLY A 114 3.80 15.57 1.11
C GLY A 114 3.96 16.20 -0.27
N PHE A 115 2.93 16.14 -1.12
CA PHE A 115 2.91 16.83 -2.41
C PHE A 115 3.07 18.35 -2.26
N VAL A 116 2.41 18.95 -1.27
CA VAL A 116 2.52 20.39 -1.00
C VAL A 116 3.96 20.77 -0.62
N VAL A 117 4.60 20.01 0.28
CA VAL A 117 6.01 20.22 0.65
C VAL A 117 6.93 20.11 -0.57
N LEU A 118 6.66 19.14 -1.45
CA LEU A 118 7.45 18.91 -2.65
C LEU A 118 7.29 20.04 -3.67
N ALA A 119 6.08 20.57 -3.83
CA ALA A 119 5.81 21.73 -4.68
C ALA A 119 6.57 22.97 -4.18
N PHE A 120 6.51 23.26 -2.88
CA PHE A 120 7.31 24.35 -2.28
C PHE A 120 8.81 24.12 -2.44
N ASN A 121 9.27 22.87 -2.42
CA ASN A 121 10.67 22.57 -2.67
C ASN A 121 11.08 22.85 -4.11
N LEU A 122 10.29 22.41 -5.08
CA LEU A 122 10.55 22.67 -6.51
C LEU A 122 10.62 24.17 -6.80
N GLU A 123 9.70 24.96 -6.26
CA GLU A 123 9.73 26.42 -6.38
C GLU A 123 11.02 27.01 -5.78
N THR A 124 11.44 26.53 -4.61
CA THR A 124 12.70 26.99 -3.98
C THR A 124 13.91 26.68 -4.86
N VAL A 125 13.98 25.48 -5.43
CA VAL A 125 15.11 25.00 -6.23
C VAL A 125 15.20 25.74 -7.56
N ILE A 126 14.08 25.94 -8.24
CA ILE A 126 14.02 26.67 -9.52
C ILE A 126 14.45 28.13 -9.34
N ASN A 127 14.08 28.74 -8.21
CA ASN A 127 14.39 30.13 -7.92
C ASN A 127 15.79 30.36 -7.30
N LEU A 128 16.65 29.33 -7.24
CA LEU A 128 18.01 29.52 -6.73
C LEU A 128 18.76 30.55 -7.60
N PRO A 129 19.36 31.59 -6.98
CA PRO A 129 20.02 32.65 -7.73
C PRO A 129 21.25 32.09 -8.43
N HIS A 130 21.28 32.26 -9.75
CA HIS A 130 22.43 31.87 -10.60
C HIS A 130 23.60 32.87 -10.50
N LYS A 131 23.73 33.60 -9.38
CA LYS A 131 24.69 34.69 -9.31
C LYS A 131 26.11 34.10 -9.32
N PRO A 132 26.93 34.42 -10.34
CA PRO A 132 28.35 34.09 -10.28
C PRO A 132 28.95 34.81 -9.08
N ASN A 133 29.79 34.11 -8.31
CA ASN A 133 30.59 34.76 -7.29
C ASN A 133 31.45 35.83 -7.97
N LYS A 134 31.78 36.93 -7.27
CA LYS A 134 32.56 38.06 -7.85
C LYS A 134 33.94 37.64 -8.39
N ASP A 135 34.36 36.41 -8.10
CA ASP A 135 35.62 35.81 -8.55
C ASP A 135 35.51 34.99 -9.85
N GLY A 136 34.36 35.00 -10.54
CA GLY A 136 34.27 34.59 -11.96
C GLY A 136 34.56 33.12 -12.27
N THR A 137 34.53 32.22 -11.29
CA THR A 137 34.74 30.78 -11.55
C THR A 137 33.48 30.14 -12.14
N GLU A 138 33.57 29.70 -13.40
CA GLU A 138 32.55 28.88 -14.10
C GLU A 138 32.10 27.65 -13.29
N SER A 139 32.97 27.12 -12.41
CA SER A 139 32.69 25.97 -11.55
C SER A 139 31.50 26.18 -10.61
N THR A 140 31.29 27.39 -10.10
CA THR A 140 30.19 27.67 -9.15
C THR A 140 28.82 27.67 -9.84
N VAL A 141 28.77 28.09 -11.10
CA VAL A 141 27.53 28.08 -11.90
C VAL A 141 27.16 26.66 -12.31
N ILE A 142 28.14 25.87 -12.75
CA ILE A 142 27.95 24.46 -13.13
C ILE A 142 27.46 23.63 -11.93
N ASP A 143 27.96 23.90 -10.73
CA ASP A 143 27.54 23.19 -9.51
C ASP A 143 26.09 23.51 -9.12
N VAL A 144 25.67 24.79 -9.20
CA VAL A 144 24.26 25.19 -8.94
C VAL A 144 23.31 24.55 -9.94
N VAL A 145 23.65 24.54 -11.23
CA VAL A 145 22.83 23.91 -12.28
C VAL A 145 22.72 22.40 -12.06
N THR A 146 23.82 21.76 -11.67
CA THR A 146 23.84 20.31 -11.39
C THR A 146 22.95 19.97 -10.20
N VAL A 147 23.04 20.75 -9.12
CA VAL A 147 22.17 20.59 -7.94
C VAL A 147 20.70 20.77 -8.32
N GLN A 148 20.37 21.79 -9.11
CA GLN A 148 18.99 22.02 -9.57
C GLN A 148 18.44 20.85 -10.37
N VAL A 149 19.18 20.39 -11.40
CA VAL A 149 18.73 19.29 -12.27
C VAL A 149 18.52 18.02 -11.47
N ILE A 150 19.46 17.65 -10.59
CA ILE A 150 19.34 16.44 -9.79
C ILE A 150 18.18 16.57 -8.79
N SER A 151 18.02 17.72 -8.13
CA SER A 151 16.93 17.91 -7.18
C SER A 151 15.55 17.88 -7.86
N VAL A 152 15.43 18.41 -9.08
CA VAL A 152 14.19 18.31 -9.88
C VAL A 152 13.90 16.86 -10.26
N LEU A 153 14.90 16.11 -10.71
CA LEU A 153 14.76 14.69 -11.05
C LEU A 153 14.34 13.86 -9.83
N VAL A 154 14.99 14.07 -8.69
CA VAL A 154 14.64 13.42 -7.42
C VAL A 154 13.20 13.78 -7.02
N SER A 155 12.81 15.04 -7.13
CA SER A 155 11.44 15.47 -6.86
C SER A 155 10.43 14.77 -7.75
N ALA A 156 10.72 14.61 -9.05
CA ALA A 156 9.86 13.88 -9.97
C ALA A 156 9.69 12.41 -9.58
N ILE A 157 10.76 11.74 -9.16
CA ILE A 157 10.70 10.36 -8.67
C ILE A 157 9.82 10.27 -7.42
N VAL A 158 9.99 11.18 -6.46
CA VAL A 158 9.15 11.21 -5.24
C VAL A 158 7.69 11.47 -5.59
N MET A 159 7.38 12.37 -6.53
CA MET A 159 6.02 12.61 -7.02
C MET A 159 5.38 11.33 -7.58
N ILE A 160 6.12 10.56 -8.37
CA ILE A 160 5.65 9.28 -8.91
C ILE A 160 5.33 8.31 -7.77
N ILE A 161 6.25 8.17 -6.80
CA ILE A 161 6.05 7.26 -5.67
C ILE A 161 4.82 7.67 -4.84
N TYR A 162 4.65 8.96 -4.56
CA TYR A 162 3.48 9.46 -3.83
C TYR A 162 2.18 9.24 -4.59
N THR A 163 2.22 9.35 -5.92
CA THR A 163 1.05 9.04 -6.77
C THR A 163 0.70 7.56 -6.67
N LEU A 164 1.69 6.66 -6.64
CA LEU A 164 1.48 5.23 -6.43
C LEU A 164 0.89 4.94 -5.03
N PHE A 165 1.39 5.62 -4.00
CA PHE A 165 0.81 5.51 -2.65
C PHE A 165 -0.64 5.95 -2.65
N LEU A 166 -0.94 7.11 -3.24
CA LEU A 166 -2.30 7.64 -3.31
C LEU A 166 -3.23 6.66 -4.04
N TYR A 167 -2.79 6.14 -5.19
CA TYR A 167 -3.52 5.13 -5.94
C TYR A 167 -3.85 3.88 -5.10
N GLY A 168 -2.86 3.36 -4.36
CA GLY A 168 -3.05 2.21 -3.47
C GLY A 168 -4.05 2.48 -2.35
N ASN A 169 -3.97 3.65 -1.70
CA ASN A 169 -4.91 4.02 -0.64
C ASN A 169 -6.34 4.19 -1.18
N VAL A 170 -6.51 4.89 -2.31
CA VAL A 170 -7.83 5.07 -2.96
C VAL A 170 -8.43 3.73 -3.39
N LYS A 171 -7.61 2.83 -3.94
CA LYS A 171 -8.05 1.47 -4.30
C LYS A 171 -8.52 0.69 -3.07
N SER A 172 -7.82 0.81 -1.94
CA SER A 172 -8.22 0.20 -0.67
C SER A 172 -9.57 0.72 -0.17
N VAL A 173 -9.78 2.05 -0.19
CA VAL A 173 -11.06 2.66 0.20
C VAL A 173 -12.19 2.21 -0.73
N ARG A 174 -11.97 2.20 -2.05
CA ARG A 174 -12.98 1.73 -3.02
C ARG A 174 -13.36 0.28 -2.79
N MET A 175 -12.40 -0.58 -2.47
CA MET A 175 -12.68 -1.99 -2.20
C MET A 175 -13.73 -2.16 -1.10
N HIS A 176 -13.67 -1.36 -0.05
CA HIS A 176 -14.66 -1.40 1.03
C HIS A 176 -16.09 -1.11 0.53
N HIS A 177 -16.26 -0.18 -0.41
CA HIS A 177 -17.59 0.14 -0.96
C HIS A 177 -18.17 -0.96 -1.86
N TYR A 178 -17.32 -1.79 -2.47
CA TYR A 178 -17.75 -2.86 -3.38
C TYR A 178 -17.99 -4.21 -2.70
N VAL A 179 -17.63 -4.39 -1.43
CA VAL A 179 -17.96 -5.62 -0.69
C VAL A 179 -19.43 -5.52 -0.25
N PRO A 180 -20.32 -6.36 -0.80
CA PRO A 180 -21.74 -6.24 -0.49
C PRO A 180 -22.00 -6.68 0.96
N ARG A 181 -22.81 -5.89 1.69
CA ARG A 181 -23.05 -6.06 3.14
C ARG A 181 -23.61 -7.44 3.53
N ASN A 182 -24.26 -8.12 2.59
CA ASN A 182 -24.80 -9.47 2.75
C ASN A 182 -23.74 -10.56 2.96
N LEU A 183 -22.48 -10.32 2.58
CA LEU A 183 -21.34 -11.21 2.90
C LEU A 183 -20.71 -10.90 4.27
N LEU A 184 -21.06 -9.76 4.87
CA LEU A 184 -20.56 -9.31 6.18
C LEU A 184 -21.42 -9.83 7.33
N SER A 185 -22.66 -10.22 7.04
CA SER A 185 -23.66 -10.63 8.02
C SER A 185 -23.70 -12.13 8.27
N ARG A 186 -22.73 -12.93 7.78
CA ARG A 186 -22.62 -14.34 8.22
C ARG A 186 -22.09 -14.33 9.65
N PRO A 187 -22.90 -14.70 10.66
CA PRO A 187 -22.44 -14.72 12.04
C PRO A 187 -21.29 -15.73 12.16
N GLU A 188 -20.26 -15.39 12.93
CA GLU A 188 -19.13 -16.28 13.30
C GLU A 188 -19.57 -17.60 13.98
N HIS A 189 -20.86 -17.79 14.23
CA HIS A 189 -21.37 -18.86 15.08
C HIS A 189 -21.51 -20.24 14.44
N ASP A 190 -21.28 -20.42 13.14
CA ASP A 190 -21.59 -21.71 12.48
C ASP A 190 -20.39 -22.52 11.98
N PHE A 191 -19.15 -22.08 12.23
CA PHE A 191 -17.94 -22.83 11.83
C PHE A 191 -17.42 -23.82 12.89
N SER A 192 -18.02 -23.88 14.09
CA SER A 192 -17.61 -24.85 15.13
C SER A 192 -18.15 -26.27 14.93
N HIS A 193 -19.00 -26.54 13.94
CA HIS A 193 -19.59 -27.88 13.77
C HIS A 193 -19.18 -28.64 12.49
N THR A 194 -18.33 -28.08 11.64
CA THR A 194 -17.94 -28.72 10.36
C THR A 194 -16.43 -28.87 10.16
N MET A 195 -15.68 -29.12 11.23
CA MET A 195 -14.41 -29.82 11.10
C MET A 195 -14.32 -31.04 12.03
N VAL A 196 -13.95 -32.16 11.41
CA VAL A 196 -13.43 -33.41 12.00
C VAL A 196 -14.47 -34.44 12.48
N ARG A 197 -15.09 -35.12 11.51
CA ARG A 197 -15.25 -36.58 11.61
C ARG A 197 -14.57 -37.23 10.41
N LYS A 198 -13.23 -37.30 10.43
CA LYS A 198 -12.49 -38.29 9.63
C LYS A 198 -12.95 -39.66 10.12
N LYS A 199 -13.83 -40.32 9.37
CA LYS A 199 -14.06 -41.76 9.53
C LYS A 199 -12.79 -42.47 9.07
N THR A 200 -11.98 -42.88 10.03
CA THR A 200 -10.97 -43.92 9.83
C THR A 200 -11.72 -45.20 9.47
N TYR A 201 -11.69 -45.60 8.21
CA TYR A 201 -12.12 -46.93 7.82
C TYR A 201 -11.00 -47.91 8.17
N SER A 202 -11.11 -48.56 9.32
CA SER A 202 -10.36 -49.78 9.60
C SER A 202 -10.95 -50.90 8.75
N VAL A 203 -10.20 -51.35 7.75
CA VAL A 203 -10.50 -52.56 6.98
C VAL A 203 -10.20 -53.76 7.88
N PRO A 204 -11.16 -54.66 8.15
CA PRO A 204 -10.87 -55.92 8.82
C PRO A 204 -10.14 -56.84 7.83
N LEU A 205 -8.90 -57.19 8.16
CA LEU A 205 -8.17 -58.29 7.55
C LEU A 205 -8.59 -59.57 8.26
N ASP A 206 -9.70 -60.18 7.84
CA ASP A 206 -10.03 -61.55 8.26
C ASP A 206 -10.74 -62.28 7.12
N GLY A 207 -10.16 -63.41 6.71
CA GLY A 207 -10.88 -64.45 5.98
C GLY A 207 -10.55 -64.61 4.50
N LEU A 208 -9.29 -64.89 4.16
CA LEU A 208 -8.94 -65.62 2.94
C LEU A 208 -7.64 -66.40 3.16
N SER A 209 -7.74 -67.49 3.90
CA SER A 209 -6.81 -68.60 3.83
C SER A 209 -7.58 -69.91 4.02
N SER A 210 -7.65 -70.67 2.92
CA SER A 210 -7.86 -72.12 2.80
C SER A 210 -9.01 -72.78 3.57
#